data_AF-A0A7C3CTI4-F1
#
_entry.id   AF-A0A7C3CTI4-F1
#
_cell.length_a   1.000
_cell.length_b   1.000
_cell.length_c   1.000
_cell.angle_alpha   90.00
_cell.angle_beta   90.00
_cell.angle_gamma   90.00
#
_symmetry.space_group_name_H-M   'P 1'
#
loop_
_entity.id
_entity.type
_entity.pdbx_description
1 polymer ?
#
loop_
_entity_poly.entity_id
_entity_poly.type
_entity_poly.pdbx_seq_one_letter_code
_entity_poly.pdbx_strand_id
1 'polypeptide(L)'
;MNAFWAAVQFLTRLPTPALAHYDEALAGRSALYFPLVGLLMGALLWLLAVLAAGAAPGVQAALVLALWVGLSGGLHLDGLGDSADAWLGGHGDRRRTLEIMKDPRAGAAAVIAIALLLIVKFAALEALLANGHAAWLLLVPLLGRASSLALFLTTPSARSDGFGAILGQHLPRRAAGWVILSAALLPLAMLGLEGLWLLLALLALGLGLRHLMLQRLGGCSGDTAGALTEFSEAAALLVLGLI
;
A
#
# COMPACT_ATOMS: atom_id res chain seq x y z
N MET A 1 -0.23 16.58 -15.63
CA MET A 1 0.79 15.59 -16.02
C MET A 1 1.89 15.42 -14.96
N ASN A 2 2.51 16.50 -14.47
CA ASN A 2 3.61 16.40 -13.50
C ASN A 2 3.23 15.67 -12.19
N ALA A 3 2.01 15.85 -11.68
CA ALA A 3 1.56 15.17 -10.46
C ALA A 3 1.44 13.65 -10.60
N PHE A 4 1.09 13.16 -11.80
CA PHE A 4 1.08 11.73 -12.09
C PHE A 4 2.50 11.17 -12.09
N TRP A 5 3.43 11.81 -12.81
CA TRP A 5 4.82 11.39 -12.84
C TRP A 5 5.50 11.45 -11.46
N ALA A 6 5.18 12.46 -10.66
CA ALA A 6 5.59 12.54 -9.25
C ALA A 6 5.12 11.32 -8.44
N ALA A 7 3.88 10.86 -8.65
CA ALA A 7 3.35 9.68 -7.99
C ALA A 7 4.04 8.39 -8.47
N VAL A 8 4.28 8.25 -9.78
CA VAL A 8 5.01 7.10 -10.35
C VAL A 8 6.43 7.06 -9.80
N GLN A 9 7.14 8.18 -9.77
CA GLN A 9 8.51 8.28 -9.25
C GLN A 9 8.58 7.99 -7.75
N PHE A 10 7.57 8.39 -6.98
CA PHE A 10 7.52 8.13 -5.55
C PHE A 10 7.19 6.68 -5.23
N LEU A 11 6.16 6.11 -5.86
CA LEU A 11 5.61 4.80 -5.49
C LEU A 11 6.26 3.62 -6.22
N THR A 12 7.04 3.88 -7.28
CA THR A 12 7.60 2.83 -8.13
C THR A 12 9.05 3.11 -8.53
N ARG A 13 9.71 2.07 -9.04
CA ARG A 13 11.03 2.13 -9.68
C ARG A 13 10.96 2.17 -11.21
N LEU A 14 9.78 2.47 -11.76
CA LEU A 14 9.63 2.66 -13.20
C LEU A 14 10.38 3.94 -13.64
N PRO A 15 10.96 3.95 -14.86
CA PRO A 15 11.60 5.14 -15.39
C PRO A 15 10.56 6.26 -15.56
N THR A 16 10.92 7.46 -15.14
CA THR A 16 10.07 8.65 -15.22
C THR A 16 10.84 9.82 -15.83
N PRO A 17 10.16 10.76 -16.51
CA PRO A 17 10.80 11.98 -16.98
C PRO A 17 11.28 12.83 -15.80
N ALA A 18 12.35 13.58 -15.99
CA ALA A 18 12.84 14.52 -14.99
C ALA A 18 11.75 15.58 -14.69
N LEU A 19 11.42 15.74 -13.41
CA LEU A 19 10.51 16.79 -12.97
C LEU A 19 11.30 18.08 -12.77
N ALA A 20 11.08 19.06 -13.65
CA ALA A 20 11.80 20.33 -13.62
C ALA A 20 11.66 21.09 -12.29
N HIS A 21 10.50 20.97 -11.64
CA HIS A 21 10.22 21.60 -10.33
C HIS A 21 9.41 20.61 -9.49
N TYR A 22 9.88 20.35 -8.26
CA TYR A 22 9.20 19.52 -7.27
C TYR A 22 8.99 20.34 -5.99
N ASP A 23 7.75 20.76 -5.74
CA ASP A 23 7.35 21.48 -4.55
C ASP A 23 6.34 20.67 -3.70
N GLU A 24 6.09 21.12 -2.47
CA GLU A 24 5.18 20.46 -1.53
C GLU A 24 3.73 20.39 -2.07
N ALA A 25 3.31 21.38 -2.85
CA ALA A 25 2.00 21.40 -3.51
C ALA A 25 1.89 20.33 -4.62
N LEU A 26 2.97 20.09 -5.39
CA LEU A 26 3.03 18.99 -6.34
C LEU A 26 3.02 17.64 -5.62
N ALA A 27 3.75 17.51 -4.51
CA ALA A 27 3.72 16.31 -3.68
C ALA A 27 2.28 16.00 -3.21
N GLY A 28 1.59 16.96 -2.60
CA GLY A 28 0.20 16.80 -2.15
C GLY A 28 -0.78 16.46 -3.29
N ARG A 29 -0.63 17.08 -4.47
CA ARG A 29 -1.43 16.73 -5.66
C ARG A 29 -1.11 15.34 -6.22
N SER A 30 0.13 14.88 -6.09
CA SER A 30 0.54 13.55 -6.57
C SER A 30 -0.20 12.42 -5.84
N ALA A 31 -0.58 12.63 -4.58
CA ALA A 31 -1.36 11.67 -3.79
C ALA A 31 -2.69 11.27 -4.45
N LEU A 32 -3.31 12.17 -5.24
CA LEU A 32 -4.53 11.86 -5.98
C LEU A 32 -4.33 10.78 -7.06
N TYR A 33 -3.09 10.55 -7.49
CA TYR A 33 -2.75 9.54 -8.48
C TYR A 33 -2.29 8.21 -7.87
N PHE A 34 -2.22 8.10 -6.54
CA PHE A 34 -1.78 6.87 -5.88
C PHE A 34 -2.60 5.65 -6.32
N PRO A 35 -3.96 5.68 -6.32
CA PRO A 35 -4.74 4.54 -6.79
C PRO A 35 -4.49 4.19 -8.26
N LEU A 36 -4.31 5.20 -9.12
CA LEU A 36 -4.01 4.98 -10.53
C LEU A 36 -2.63 4.32 -10.73
N VAL A 37 -1.63 4.72 -9.95
CA VAL A 37 -0.32 4.05 -9.94
C VAL A 37 -0.45 2.61 -9.42
N GLY A 38 -1.30 2.39 -8.42
CA GLY A 38 -1.69 1.04 -8.01
C GLY A 38 -2.28 0.23 -9.18
N LEU A 39 -3.26 0.76 -9.90
CA LEU A 39 -3.84 0.08 -11.06
C LEU A 39 -2.79 -0.23 -12.14
N LEU A 40 -1.86 0.70 -12.40
CA LEU A 40 -0.73 0.47 -13.31
C LEU A 40 0.15 -0.70 -12.84
N MET A 41 0.50 -0.74 -11.55
CA MET A 41 1.25 -1.88 -10.99
C MET A 41 0.45 -3.18 -11.14
N GLY A 42 -0.83 -3.18 -10.80
CA GLY A 42 -1.72 -4.33 -10.94
C GLY A 42 -1.78 -4.85 -12.39
N ALA A 43 -1.80 -3.96 -13.38
CA ALA A 43 -1.78 -4.34 -14.79
C ALA A 43 -0.46 -5.01 -15.20
N LEU A 44 0.68 -4.54 -14.69
CA LEU A 44 1.98 -5.16 -14.95
C LEU A 44 2.09 -6.55 -14.28
N LEU A 45 1.56 -6.69 -13.07
CA LEU A 45 1.52 -7.97 -12.36
C LEU A 45 0.61 -8.98 -13.07
N TRP A 46 -0.58 -8.53 -13.48
CA TRP A 46 -1.50 -9.34 -14.28
C TRP A 46 -0.86 -9.77 -15.61
N LEU A 47 -0.19 -8.87 -16.31
CA LEU A 47 0.50 -9.19 -17.56
C LEU A 47 1.56 -10.27 -17.35
N LEU A 48 2.40 -10.15 -16.31
CA LEU A 48 3.39 -11.17 -15.98
C LEU A 48 2.72 -12.50 -15.64
N ALA A 49 1.63 -12.48 -14.86
CA ALA A 49 0.87 -13.69 -14.55
C ALA A 49 0.37 -14.38 -15.82
N VAL A 50 -0.21 -13.65 -16.79
CA VAL A 50 -0.67 -14.21 -18.06
C VAL A 50 0.49 -14.79 -18.88
N LEU A 51 1.63 -14.08 -18.96
CA LEU A 51 2.81 -14.57 -19.69
C LEU A 51 3.42 -15.82 -19.04
N ALA A 52 3.28 -15.97 -17.73
CA ALA A 52 3.78 -17.09 -16.95
C ALA A 52 2.73 -18.19 -16.70
N ALA A 53 1.56 -18.15 -17.36
CA ALA A 53 0.44 -19.07 -17.10
C ALA A 53 0.76 -20.56 -17.35
N GLY A 54 1.83 -20.87 -18.09
CA GLY A 54 2.31 -22.24 -18.30
C GLY A 54 3.22 -22.78 -17.18
N ALA A 55 3.62 -21.94 -16.22
CA ALA A 55 4.44 -22.34 -15.08
C ALA A 55 3.59 -22.99 -13.98
N ALA A 56 4.23 -23.73 -13.07
CA ALA A 56 3.56 -24.19 -11.85
C ALA A 56 3.07 -22.99 -11.01
N PRO A 57 1.90 -23.05 -10.34
CA PRO A 57 1.32 -21.91 -9.62
C PRO A 57 2.28 -21.24 -8.63
N GLY A 58 3.04 -22.03 -7.86
CA GLY A 58 4.05 -21.49 -6.94
C GLY A 58 5.19 -20.72 -7.65
N VAL A 59 5.62 -21.16 -8.83
CA VAL A 59 6.64 -20.43 -9.62
C VAL A 59 6.05 -19.13 -10.16
N GLN A 60 4.83 -19.18 -10.68
CA GLN A 60 4.12 -17.99 -11.16
C GLN A 60 3.93 -16.95 -10.03
N ALA A 61 3.51 -17.39 -8.85
CA ALA A 61 3.36 -16.56 -7.66
C ALA A 61 4.68 -15.94 -7.21
N ALA A 62 5.79 -16.70 -7.21
CA ALA A 62 7.11 -16.19 -6.88
C ALA A 62 7.55 -15.09 -7.84
N LEU A 63 7.36 -15.28 -9.15
CA LEU A 63 7.71 -14.29 -10.17
C LEU A 63 6.87 -13.02 -10.05
N VAL A 64 5.56 -13.15 -9.84
CA VAL A 64 4.66 -12.01 -9.64
C VAL A 64 5.02 -11.24 -8.38
N LEU A 65 5.27 -11.93 -7.26
CA LEU A 65 5.67 -11.29 -6.00
C LEU A 65 7.03 -10.59 -6.12
N ALA A 66 8.01 -11.23 -6.77
CA ALA A 66 9.32 -10.63 -7.01
C ALA A 66 9.22 -9.36 -7.86
N LEU A 67 8.43 -9.39 -8.94
CA LEU A 67 8.16 -8.20 -9.75
C LEU A 67 7.48 -7.11 -8.92
N TRP A 68 6.50 -7.46 -8.08
CA TRP A 68 5.80 -6.50 -7.24
C TRP A 68 6.73 -5.77 -6.28
N VAL A 69 7.55 -6.51 -5.54
CA VAL A 69 8.54 -5.94 -4.61
C VAL A 69 9.58 -5.11 -5.36
N GLY A 70 10.05 -5.57 -6.52
CA GLY A 70 10.97 -4.82 -7.37
C GLY A 70 10.36 -3.51 -7.91
N LEU A 71 9.10 -3.55 -8.35
CA LEU A 71 8.38 -2.39 -8.86
C LEU A 71 8.18 -1.32 -7.79
N SER A 72 7.83 -1.70 -6.55
CA SER A 72 7.72 -0.73 -5.43
C SER A 72 9.09 -0.31 -4.90
N GLY A 73 10.13 -1.12 -5.15
CA GLY A 73 11.45 -0.97 -4.58
C GLY A 73 11.45 -0.99 -3.06
N GLY A 74 10.53 -1.76 -2.46
CA GLY A 74 10.46 -1.98 -1.01
C GLY A 74 9.90 -0.83 -0.18
N LEU A 75 9.44 0.29 -0.77
CA LEU A 75 9.05 1.49 -0.02
C LEU A 75 8.05 1.23 1.12
N HIS A 76 6.97 0.50 0.85
CA HIS A 76 5.95 0.25 1.86
C HIS A 76 6.33 -0.90 2.81
N LEU A 77 7.16 -1.84 2.35
CA LEU A 77 7.74 -2.90 3.20
C LEU A 77 8.70 -2.32 4.24
N ASP A 78 9.48 -1.31 3.86
CA ASP A 78 10.32 -0.51 4.75
C ASP A 78 9.45 0.15 5.84
N GLY A 79 8.38 0.82 5.44
CA GLY A 79 7.41 1.40 6.38
C GLY A 79 6.73 0.38 7.29
N LEU A 80 6.47 -0.85 6.82
CA LEU A 80 6.02 -1.95 7.66
C LEU A 80 7.10 -2.37 8.67
N GLY A 81 8.35 -2.49 8.22
CA GLY A 81 9.50 -2.81 9.07
C GLY A 81 9.66 -1.80 10.20
N ASP A 82 9.77 -0.52 9.85
CA ASP A 82 9.89 0.60 10.79
C ASP A 82 8.71 0.62 11.78
N SER A 83 7.50 0.38 11.28
CA SER A 83 6.31 0.30 12.11
C SER A 83 6.38 -0.87 13.10
N ALA A 84 6.85 -2.04 12.66
CA ALA A 84 6.95 -3.23 13.50
C ALA A 84 7.99 -3.07 14.62
N ASP A 85 9.19 -2.60 14.28
CA ASP A 85 10.25 -2.32 15.27
C ASP A 85 9.81 -1.25 16.26
N ALA A 86 9.21 -0.16 15.77
CA ALA A 86 8.71 0.90 16.63
C ALA A 86 7.58 0.42 17.56
N TRP A 87 6.63 -0.36 17.06
CA TRP A 87 5.51 -0.84 17.89
C TRP A 87 5.97 -1.76 19.02
N LEU A 88 6.94 -2.64 18.73
CA LEU A 88 7.45 -3.61 19.69
C LEU A 88 8.50 -3.01 20.63
N GLY A 89 9.44 -2.22 20.11
CA GLY A 89 10.51 -1.60 20.89
C GLY A 89 10.10 -0.32 21.62
N GLY A 90 9.00 0.32 21.21
CA GLY A 90 8.48 1.54 21.83
C GLY A 90 7.77 1.31 23.17
N HIS A 91 7.36 0.06 23.46
CA HIS A 91 6.72 -0.36 24.72
C HIS A 91 5.53 0.52 25.19
N GLY A 92 4.75 1.06 24.27
CA GLY A 92 3.61 1.92 24.59
C GLY A 92 3.93 3.41 24.68
N ASP A 93 5.21 3.78 24.80
CA ASP A 93 5.62 5.17 24.88
C ASP A 93 5.66 5.82 23.49
N ARG A 94 4.89 6.90 23.32
CA ARG A 94 4.77 7.61 22.04
C ARG A 94 6.12 8.14 21.55
N ARG A 95 6.88 8.78 22.43
CA ARG A 95 8.14 9.44 22.05
C ARG A 95 9.15 8.38 21.59
N ARG A 96 9.35 7.33 22.39
CA ARG A 96 10.23 6.20 22.06
C ARG A 96 9.81 5.48 20.78
N THR A 97 8.50 5.28 20.57
CA THR A 97 7.98 4.68 19.33
C THR A 97 8.39 5.54 18.12
N LEU A 98 8.22 6.86 18.19
CA LEU A 98 8.60 7.78 17.11
C LEU A 98 10.12 7.89 16.91
N GLU A 99 10.91 7.75 17.98
CA GLU A 99 12.38 7.71 17.92
C GLU A 99 12.87 6.45 17.20
N ILE A 100 12.35 5.27 17.55
CA ILE A 100 12.71 4.00 16.90
C ILE A 100 12.30 4.00 15.43
N MET A 101 11.13 4.54 15.10
CA MET A 101 10.66 4.68 13.71
C MET A 101 11.53 5.61 12.85
N LYS A 102 12.50 6.33 13.44
CA LYS A 102 13.49 7.13 12.69
C LYS A 102 14.86 6.44 12.62
N ASP A 103 15.06 5.32 13.30
CA ASP A 103 16.30 4.56 13.22
C ASP A 103 16.36 3.84 11.86
N PRO A 104 17.38 4.10 11.02
CA PRO A 104 17.49 3.46 9.72
C PRO A 104 17.86 1.96 9.81
N ARG A 105 18.11 1.42 11.01
CA ARG A 105 18.48 0.02 11.21
C ARG A 105 17.25 -0.83 11.40
N ALA A 106 17.10 -1.85 10.54
CA ALA A 106 16.11 -2.90 10.74
C ALA A 106 16.47 -3.79 11.95
N GLY A 107 15.55 -3.89 12.89
CA GLY A 107 15.54 -4.83 13.99
C GLY A 107 14.94 -6.18 13.62
N ALA A 108 14.93 -7.09 14.59
CA ALA A 108 14.37 -8.44 14.38
C ALA A 108 12.87 -8.41 14.09
N ALA A 109 12.14 -7.45 14.67
CA ALA A 109 10.70 -7.34 14.47
C ALA A 109 10.37 -6.93 13.03
N ALA A 110 11.12 -5.99 12.43
CA ALA A 110 11.00 -5.66 11.02
C ALA A 110 11.20 -6.88 10.12
N VAL A 111 12.29 -7.63 10.32
CA VAL A 111 12.60 -8.83 9.52
C VAL A 111 11.49 -9.87 9.63
N ILE A 112 11.01 -10.16 10.84
CA ILE A 112 9.94 -11.13 11.07
C ILE A 112 8.63 -10.67 10.41
N ALA A 113 8.25 -9.41 10.58
CA ALA A 113 7.00 -8.88 10.03
C ALA A 113 7.00 -8.91 8.50
N ILE A 114 8.08 -8.47 7.86
CA ILE A 114 8.24 -8.49 6.40
C ILE A 114 8.24 -9.93 5.88
N ALA A 115 8.98 -10.83 6.52
CA ALA A 115 9.05 -12.24 6.11
C ALA A 115 7.67 -12.91 6.18
N LEU A 116 6.95 -12.76 7.30
CA LEU A 116 5.61 -13.33 7.46
C LEU A 116 4.61 -12.74 6.45
N LEU A 117 4.66 -11.43 6.21
CA LEU A 117 3.78 -10.80 5.21
C LEU A 117 4.06 -11.33 3.80
N LEU A 118 5.33 -11.45 3.41
CA LEU A 118 5.69 -11.96 2.08
C LEU A 118 5.29 -13.43 1.90
N ILE A 119 5.41 -14.26 2.95
CA ILE A 119 4.91 -15.64 2.94
C ILE A 119 3.39 -15.68 2.73
N VAL A 120 2.64 -14.85 3.46
CA VAL A 120 1.19 -14.75 3.32
C VAL A 120 0.79 -14.30 1.91
N LYS A 121 1.46 -13.26 1.38
CA LYS A 121 1.22 -12.79 0.00
C LYS A 121 1.54 -13.87 -1.03
N PHE A 122 2.64 -14.59 -0.86
CA PHE A 122 3.02 -15.69 -1.74
C PHE A 122 1.95 -16.79 -1.77
N ALA A 123 1.54 -17.28 -0.59
CA ALA A 123 0.54 -18.34 -0.49
C ALA A 123 -0.81 -17.91 -1.08
N ALA A 124 -1.25 -16.67 -0.82
CA ALA A 124 -2.49 -16.14 -1.38
C ALA A 124 -2.41 -15.91 -2.89
N LEU A 125 -1.26 -15.47 -3.41
CA LEU A 125 -1.01 -15.35 -4.85
C LEU A 125 -1.05 -16.71 -5.54
N GLU A 126 -0.42 -17.73 -4.95
CA GLU A 126 -0.44 -19.09 -5.49
C GLU A 126 -1.88 -19.61 -5.61
N ALA A 127 -2.69 -19.47 -4.57
CA ALA A 127 -4.10 -19.88 -4.58
C ALA A 127 -4.91 -19.11 -5.63
N LEU A 128 -4.78 -17.79 -5.68
CA LEU A 128 -5.46 -16.92 -6.65
C LEU A 128 -5.13 -17.33 -8.10
N LEU A 129 -3.85 -17.58 -8.38
CA LEU A 129 -3.37 -17.93 -9.72
C LEU A 129 -3.75 -19.36 -10.12
N ALA A 130 -3.71 -20.30 -9.18
CA ALA A 130 -4.18 -21.67 -9.40
C ALA A 130 -5.67 -21.73 -9.79
N ASN A 131 -6.48 -20.83 -9.27
CA ASN A 131 -7.90 -20.69 -9.62
C ASN A 131 -8.15 -19.91 -10.93
N GLY A 132 -7.10 -19.45 -11.62
CA GLY A 132 -7.23 -18.69 -12.87
C GLY A 132 -7.71 -17.24 -12.69
N HIS A 133 -7.71 -16.72 -11.47
CA HIS A 133 -8.22 -15.38 -11.13
C HIS A 133 -7.16 -14.27 -11.28
N ALA A 134 -6.23 -14.41 -12.23
CA ALA A 134 -5.12 -13.46 -12.42
C ALA A 134 -5.60 -12.01 -12.64
N ALA A 135 -6.78 -11.80 -13.23
CA ALA A 135 -7.34 -10.46 -13.46
C ALA A 135 -7.59 -9.69 -12.14
N TRP A 136 -7.77 -10.37 -11.01
CA TRP A 136 -8.02 -9.72 -9.72
C TRP A 136 -6.75 -9.03 -9.16
N LEU A 137 -5.58 -9.30 -9.73
CA LEU A 137 -4.35 -8.54 -9.46
C LEU A 137 -4.47 -7.05 -9.81
N LEU A 138 -5.42 -6.65 -10.66
CA LEU A 138 -5.73 -5.24 -10.93
C LEU A 138 -6.24 -4.50 -9.68
N LEU A 139 -6.94 -5.21 -8.79
CA LEU A 139 -7.59 -4.64 -7.62
C LEU A 139 -6.62 -4.44 -6.46
N VAL A 140 -5.68 -5.36 -6.27
CA VAL A 140 -4.92 -5.40 -5.02
C VAL A 140 -4.02 -4.17 -4.84
N PRO A 141 -3.13 -3.82 -5.80
CA PRO A 141 -2.30 -2.63 -5.64
C PRO A 141 -3.13 -1.34 -5.70
N LEU A 142 -4.21 -1.29 -6.49
CA LEU A 142 -5.16 -0.18 -6.56
C LEU A 142 -5.71 0.15 -5.16
N LEU A 143 -6.24 -0.86 -4.47
CA LEU A 143 -6.84 -0.70 -3.14
C LEU A 143 -5.78 -0.41 -2.07
N GLY A 144 -4.61 -1.03 -2.15
CA GLY A 144 -3.48 -0.74 -1.25
C GLY A 144 -3.01 0.71 -1.32
N ARG A 145 -3.04 1.35 -2.50
CA ARG A 145 -2.68 2.77 -2.64
C ARG A 145 -3.83 3.70 -2.29
N ALA A 146 -5.08 3.27 -2.53
CA ALA A 146 -6.26 3.99 -2.07
C ALA A 146 -6.35 4.06 -0.53
N SER A 147 -5.88 3.02 0.18
CA SER A 147 -5.89 3.01 1.64
C SER A 147 -4.90 4.03 2.25
N SER A 148 -3.71 4.23 1.67
CA SER A 148 -2.80 5.30 2.10
C SER A 148 -3.40 6.69 1.86
N LEU A 149 -4.01 6.89 0.68
CA LEU A 149 -4.71 8.15 0.37
C LEU A 149 -5.84 8.42 1.38
N ALA A 150 -6.64 7.40 1.71
CA ALA A 150 -7.69 7.50 2.72
C ALA A 150 -7.13 7.80 4.12
N LEU A 151 -5.99 7.21 4.48
CA LEU A 151 -5.32 7.47 5.76
C LEU A 151 -4.87 8.94 5.87
N PHE A 152 -4.17 9.46 4.86
CA PHE A 152 -3.75 10.87 4.84
C PHE A 152 -4.93 11.85 4.79
N LEU A 153 -6.04 11.46 4.14
CA LEU A 153 -7.26 12.26 4.14
C LEU A 153 -7.90 12.31 5.53
N THR A 154 -7.88 11.22 6.30
CA THR A 154 -8.72 11.09 7.50
C THR A 154 -7.97 11.16 8.82
N THR A 155 -6.64 11.23 8.80
CA THR A 155 -5.80 11.10 10.00
C THR A 155 -4.79 12.25 10.07
N PRO A 156 -4.66 12.93 11.22
CA PRO A 156 -3.61 13.93 11.41
C PRO A 156 -2.24 13.28 11.34
N SER A 157 -1.22 14.05 10.94
CA SER A 157 0.15 13.54 10.97
C SER A 157 0.64 13.40 12.42
N ALA A 158 1.32 12.30 12.72
CA ALA A 158 1.94 12.07 14.02
C ALA A 158 3.17 12.98 14.25
N ARG A 159 3.73 13.53 13.18
CA ARG A 159 4.93 14.36 13.15
C ARG A 159 4.66 15.64 12.33
N SER A 160 5.39 16.72 12.62
CA SER A 160 5.34 17.95 11.81
C SER A 160 6.25 17.89 10.59
N ASP A 161 7.20 16.95 10.56
CA ASP A 161 8.21 16.76 9.52
C ASP A 161 7.99 15.48 8.69
N GLY A 162 8.63 15.44 7.53
CA GLY A 162 8.70 14.27 6.65
C GLY A 162 7.60 14.22 5.59
N PHE A 163 7.80 13.31 4.64
CA PHE A 163 6.99 13.26 3.41
C PHE A 163 5.50 13.00 3.67
N GLY A 164 5.16 12.16 4.65
CA GLY A 164 3.77 11.91 5.03
C GLY A 164 3.06 13.15 5.57
N ALA A 165 3.76 14.04 6.28
CA ALA A 165 3.22 15.31 6.75
C ALA A 165 2.97 16.28 5.57
N ILE A 166 3.94 16.38 4.64
CA ILE A 166 3.83 17.18 3.42
C ILE A 166 2.61 16.75 2.59
N LEU A 167 2.46 15.44 2.36
CA LEU A 167 1.31 14.89 1.63
C LEU A 167 0.00 15.26 2.31
N GLY A 168 -0.12 15.05 3.63
CA GLY A 168 -1.35 15.34 4.37
C GLY A 168 -1.73 16.83 4.38
N GLN A 169 -0.75 17.73 4.52
CA GLN A 169 -0.97 19.18 4.55
C GLN A 169 -1.40 19.74 3.19
N HIS A 170 -0.81 19.24 2.10
CA HIS A 170 -1.04 19.74 0.74
C HIS A 170 -2.06 18.91 -0.07
N LEU A 171 -2.72 17.94 0.56
CA LEU A 171 -3.68 17.07 -0.11
C LEU A 171 -4.94 17.84 -0.53
N PRO A 172 -5.35 17.80 -1.81
CA PRO A 172 -6.63 18.36 -2.24
C PRO A 172 -7.82 17.51 -1.72
N ARG A 173 -8.26 17.79 -0.50
CA ARG A 173 -9.15 16.92 0.31
C ARG A 173 -10.45 16.50 -0.39
N ARG A 174 -11.13 17.44 -1.07
CA ARG A 174 -12.37 17.14 -1.82
C ARG A 174 -12.12 16.19 -3.00
N ALA A 175 -11.04 16.41 -3.75
CA ALA A 175 -10.67 15.56 -4.87
C ALA A 175 -10.24 14.16 -4.38
N ALA A 176 -9.53 14.09 -3.26
CA ALA A 176 -9.13 12.82 -2.65
C ALA A 176 -10.34 11.93 -2.31
N GLY A 177 -11.41 12.52 -1.76
CA GLY A 177 -12.67 11.80 -1.51
C GLY A 177 -13.26 11.19 -2.78
N TRP A 178 -13.34 11.96 -3.88
CA TRP A 178 -13.82 11.46 -5.16
C TRP A 178 -12.94 10.37 -5.76
N VAL A 179 -11.61 10.52 -5.64
CA VAL A 179 -10.64 9.52 -6.10
C VAL A 179 -10.84 8.20 -5.34
N ILE A 180 -10.97 8.23 -4.01
CA ILE A 180 -11.22 7.03 -3.20
C ILE A 180 -12.54 6.36 -3.62
N LEU A 181 -13.61 7.13 -3.77
CA LEU A 181 -14.90 6.60 -4.23
C LEU A 181 -14.80 5.98 -5.63
N SER A 182 -14.06 6.61 -6.54
CA SER A 182 -13.86 6.07 -7.89
C SER A 182 -13.05 4.77 -7.90
N ALA A 183 -12.05 4.64 -7.03
CA ALA A 183 -11.26 3.42 -6.89
C ALA A 183 -12.11 2.24 -6.37
N ALA A 184 -13.13 2.51 -5.55
CA ALA A 184 -14.06 1.51 -5.05
C ALA A 184 -15.03 0.98 -6.13
N LEU A 185 -15.19 1.65 -7.27
CA LEU A 185 -16.08 1.20 -8.33
C LEU A 185 -15.56 -0.05 -9.06
N LEU A 186 -14.23 -0.19 -9.20
CA LEU A 186 -13.66 -1.30 -9.96
C LEU A 186 -13.88 -2.68 -9.30
N PRO A 187 -13.66 -2.87 -7.98
CA PRO A 187 -14.04 -4.12 -7.31
C PRO A 187 -15.53 -4.45 -7.44
N LEU A 188 -16.41 -3.45 -7.31
CA LEU A 188 -17.86 -3.65 -7.45
C LEU A 188 -18.24 -4.09 -8.86
N ALA A 189 -17.59 -3.51 -9.88
CA ALA A 189 -17.82 -3.87 -11.27
C ALA A 189 -17.29 -5.28 -11.62
N MET A 190 -16.14 -5.67 -11.07
CA MET A 190 -15.50 -6.96 -11.36
C MET A 190 -16.07 -8.14 -10.56
N LEU A 191 -16.52 -7.90 -9.33
CA LEU A 191 -16.85 -8.96 -8.36
C LEU A 191 -18.29 -8.86 -7.82
N GLY A 192 -19.06 -7.83 -8.17
CA GLY A 192 -20.41 -7.64 -7.66
C GLY A 192 -20.47 -7.56 -6.13
N LEU A 193 -21.27 -8.43 -5.51
CA LEU A 193 -21.44 -8.48 -4.04
C LEU A 193 -20.16 -8.89 -3.30
N GLU A 194 -19.32 -9.73 -3.89
CA GLU A 194 -18.02 -10.10 -3.31
C GLU A 194 -17.08 -8.89 -3.25
N GLY A 195 -17.18 -8.01 -4.26
CA GLY A 195 -16.47 -6.73 -4.28
C GLY A 195 -16.88 -5.83 -3.12
N LEU A 196 -18.15 -5.85 -2.71
CA LEU A 196 -18.62 -5.12 -1.54
C LEU A 196 -18.02 -5.69 -0.24
N TRP A 197 -18.00 -7.02 -0.09
CA TRP A 197 -17.39 -7.65 1.08
C TRP A 197 -15.89 -7.38 1.19
N LEU A 198 -15.17 -7.40 0.07
CA LEU A 198 -13.78 -6.99 0.00
C LEU A 198 -13.60 -5.55 0.50
N LEU A 199 -14.40 -4.60 0.01
CA LEU A 199 -14.32 -3.20 0.43
C LEU A 199 -14.63 -3.02 1.92
N LEU A 200 -15.62 -3.74 2.46
CA LEU A 200 -15.96 -3.71 3.89
C LEU A 200 -14.84 -4.29 4.75
N ALA A 201 -14.21 -5.38 4.32
CA ALA A 201 -13.07 -5.98 5.02
C ALA A 201 -11.88 -5.01 5.08
N LEU A 202 -11.56 -4.36 3.95
CA LEU A 202 -10.47 -3.37 3.90
C LEU A 202 -10.80 -2.10 4.69
N LEU A 203 -12.07 -1.66 4.70
CA LEU A 203 -12.52 -0.55 5.53
C LEU A 203 -12.35 -0.88 7.02
N ALA A 204 -12.78 -2.06 7.46
CA ALA A 204 -12.64 -2.51 8.84
C ALA A 204 -11.16 -2.59 9.26
N LEU A 205 -10.31 -3.18 8.41
CA LEU A 205 -8.85 -3.22 8.62
C LEU A 205 -8.25 -1.81 8.73
N GLY A 206 -8.59 -0.93 7.80
CA GLY A 206 -8.09 0.45 7.77
C GLY A 206 -8.52 1.26 8.99
N LEU A 207 -9.77 1.13 9.43
CA LEU A 207 -10.26 1.76 10.65
C LEU A 207 -9.58 1.23 11.91
N GLY A 208 -9.36 -0.10 11.99
CA GLY A 208 -8.66 -0.73 13.09
C GLY A 208 -7.20 -0.26 13.20
N LEU A 209 -6.45 -0.30 12.10
CA LEU A 209 -5.06 0.17 12.08
C LEU A 209 -4.98 1.69 12.35
N ARG A 210 -5.88 2.49 11.77
CA ARG A 210 -5.97 3.93 12.07
C ARG A 210 -6.22 4.19 13.55
N HIS A 211 -7.08 3.41 14.20
CA HIS A 211 -7.34 3.54 15.63
C HIS A 211 -6.07 3.25 16.46
N LEU A 212 -5.33 2.20 16.13
CA LEU A 212 -4.05 1.89 16.77
C LEU A 212 -3.03 3.02 16.58
N MET A 213 -2.94 3.58 15.37
CA MET A 213 -2.05 4.71 15.07
C MET A 213 -2.41 5.95 15.90
N LEU A 214 -3.70 6.29 16.00
CA LEU A 214 -4.16 7.41 16.84
C LEU A 214 -3.86 7.19 18.32
N GLN A 215 -4.06 5.98 18.83
CA GLN A 215 -3.76 5.66 20.23
C GLN A 215 -2.27 5.69 20.54
N ARG A 216 -1.43 5.13 19.65
CA ARG A 216 0.01 4.97 19.90
C ARG A 216 0.81 6.24 19.57
N LEU A 217 0.47 6.91 18.48
CA LEU A 217 1.26 7.99 17.89
C LEU A 217 0.55 9.35 17.90
N GLY A 218 -0.76 9.37 18.16
CA GLY A 218 -1.58 10.58 18.00
C GLY A 218 -1.84 10.97 16.55
N GLY A 219 -1.58 10.08 15.58
CA GLY A 219 -1.69 10.35 14.15
C GLY A 219 -1.03 9.27 13.30
N CYS A 220 -0.81 9.55 12.01
CA CYS A 220 -0.08 8.67 11.08
C CYS A 220 1.24 9.28 10.59
N SER A 221 2.19 8.43 10.20
CA SER A 221 3.40 8.76 9.43
C SER A 221 3.35 8.12 8.03
N GLY A 222 4.35 8.44 7.19
CA GLY A 222 4.55 7.73 5.92
C GLY A 222 4.76 6.22 6.13
N ASP A 223 5.50 5.86 7.17
CA ASP A 223 5.85 4.48 7.51
C ASP A 223 4.59 3.68 7.87
N THR A 224 3.71 4.26 8.71
CA THR A 224 2.42 3.64 9.05
C THR A 224 1.46 3.58 7.85
N ALA A 225 1.57 4.52 6.90
CA ALA A 225 0.82 4.47 5.65
C ALA A 225 1.32 3.33 4.76
N GLY A 226 2.63 3.11 4.70
CA GLY A 226 3.24 1.95 4.04
C GLY A 226 2.80 0.63 4.67
N ALA A 227 2.82 0.54 6.00
CA ALA A 227 2.31 -0.62 6.73
C ALA A 227 0.83 -0.89 6.40
N LEU A 228 -0.02 0.14 6.42
CA LEU A 228 -1.43 0.00 6.03
C LEU A 228 -1.57 -0.48 4.59
N THR A 229 -0.77 0.02 3.65
CA THR A 229 -0.79 -0.43 2.26
C THR A 229 -0.46 -1.91 2.15
N GLU A 230 0.63 -2.36 2.78
CA GLU A 230 1.06 -3.76 2.77
C GLU A 230 0.02 -4.71 3.40
N PHE A 231 -0.57 -4.31 4.54
CA PHE A 231 -1.68 -5.06 5.16
C PHE A 231 -2.93 -5.07 4.29
N SER A 232 -3.29 -3.94 3.65
CA SER A 232 -4.44 -3.87 2.75
C SER A 232 -4.26 -4.79 1.55
N GLU A 233 -3.05 -4.85 0.99
CA GLU A 233 -2.73 -5.73 -0.14
C GLU A 233 -2.79 -7.20 0.26
N ALA A 234 -2.20 -7.56 1.40
CA ALA A 234 -2.25 -8.93 1.89
C ALA A 234 -3.68 -9.36 2.22
N ALA A 235 -4.47 -8.51 2.87
CA ALA A 235 -5.87 -8.79 3.18
C ALA A 235 -6.72 -8.93 1.91
N ALA A 236 -6.51 -8.06 0.91
CA ALA A 236 -7.20 -8.18 -0.37
C ALA A 236 -6.84 -9.48 -1.09
N LEU A 237 -5.55 -9.86 -1.15
CA LEU A 237 -5.14 -11.15 -1.70
C LEU A 237 -5.77 -12.34 -0.96
N LEU A 238 -5.83 -12.29 0.37
CA LEU A 238 -6.45 -13.35 1.16
C LEU A 238 -7.95 -13.47 0.88
N VAL A 239 -8.69 -12.36 0.87
CA VAL A 239 -10.12 -12.38 0.55
C VAL A 239 -10.34 -12.91 -0.86
N LEU A 240 -9.56 -12.44 -1.82
CA LEU A 240 -9.65 -12.85 -3.23
C LEU A 240 -9.19 -14.30 -3.46
N GLY A 241 -8.24 -14.82 -2.68
CA GLY A 241 -7.78 -16.20 -2.80
C GLY A 241 -8.70 -17.23 -2.12
N LEU A 242 -9.64 -16.78 -1.29
CA LEU A 242 -10.61 -17.62 -0.58
C LEU A 242 -11.98 -17.71 -1.28
N ILE A 243 -12.19 -16.92 -2.33
CA ILE A 243 -13.38 -16.91 -3.19
C ILE A 243 -13.05 -17.73 -4.44
#